data_AF-A0A0I9SJN2-F1
#
_entry.id   AF-A0A0I9SJN2-F1
#
_cell.length_a   1.000
_cell.length_b   1.000
_cell.length_c   1.000
_cell.angle_alpha   90.00
_cell.angle_beta   90.00
_cell.angle_gamma   90.00
#
_symmetry.space_group_name_H-M   'P 1'
#
loop_
_entity.id
_entity.type
_entity.pdbx_description
1 polymer ?
#
loop_
_entity_poly.entity_id
_entity_poly.type
_entity_poly.pdbx_seq_one_letter_code
_entity_poly.pdbx_strand_id
1 'polypeptide(L)'
;MPPEAVSSAGYYEALIARNDPQAPWFKRKIGDRIALLSALLEEGGARRVLEIGCAEGELGRAIKARFTVVYDGVELSRDSELAEQALDRVFKTPTSQVDALPYGLIVSFHVLEHIAKPEQELACWSRLLSENGQLLIEVPNQSGHPLLASDHNPEHLHQFTPASLTILLSHCGFACAGLSVGHYESPVYPDSIRIVARPLLPTDRQRSLLLQRFRDRFAGPFLVYGIGGDFFNYVAPVAEELEIQALLDSSPSKWGKRIGSRIIGSYDPAEHGMLPILVCSIRFGANIRQHLLTLGIAEDRIIGLESIYEHT
;
A
#
# COMPACT_ATOMS: atom_id res chain seq x y z
N MET A 1 29.05 -28.53 4.63
CA MET A 1 28.59 -28.10 5.96
C MET A 1 28.80 -26.60 6.06
N PRO A 2 27.78 -25.78 6.35
CA PRO A 2 28.04 -24.37 6.64
C PRO A 2 28.83 -24.29 7.96
N PRO A 3 29.82 -23.39 8.08
CA PRO A 3 30.55 -23.21 9.33
C PRO A 3 29.59 -22.69 10.41
N GLU A 4 29.66 -23.27 11.60
CA GLU A 4 28.80 -23.03 12.78
C GLU A 4 28.81 -21.58 13.32
N ALA A 5 29.46 -20.63 12.63
CA ALA A 5 29.74 -19.28 13.13
C ALA A 5 28.60 -18.25 12.89
N VAL A 6 27.72 -18.48 11.92
CA VAL A 6 26.77 -17.44 11.44
C VAL A 6 25.56 -17.25 12.37
N SER A 7 25.30 -18.14 13.33
CA SER A 7 24.17 -18.01 14.28
C SER A 7 24.55 -17.44 15.65
N SER A 8 25.80 -17.01 15.86
CA SER A 8 26.18 -16.37 17.12
C SER A 8 25.59 -14.96 17.22
N ALA A 9 24.85 -14.69 18.30
CA ALA A 9 24.48 -13.34 18.69
C ALA A 9 25.75 -12.48 18.78
N GLY A 10 25.85 -11.43 17.95
CA GLY A 10 27.01 -10.53 17.89
C GLY A 10 27.80 -10.52 16.57
N TYR A 11 27.52 -11.42 15.61
CA TYR A 11 28.24 -11.42 14.33
C TYR A 11 28.03 -10.11 13.53
N TYR A 12 26.79 -9.63 13.41
CA TYR A 12 26.50 -8.35 12.74
C TYR A 12 27.06 -7.14 13.50
N GLU A 13 27.12 -7.22 14.83
CA GLU A 13 27.58 -6.13 15.70
C GLU A 13 29.09 -5.82 15.52
N ALA A 14 29.85 -6.78 14.99
CA ALA A 14 31.30 -6.66 14.78
C ALA A 14 31.71 -6.11 13.40
N LEU A 15 30.78 -5.98 12.45
CA LEU A 15 31.07 -5.55 11.07
C LEU A 15 31.37 -4.04 11.00
N ILE A 16 32.33 -3.65 10.14
CA ILE A 16 32.77 -2.26 9.89
C ILE A 16 33.07 -2.08 8.39
N ALA A 17 32.68 -0.93 7.82
CA ALA A 17 33.09 -0.45 6.50
C ALA A 17 32.81 -1.46 5.37
N ARG A 18 31.57 -1.96 5.33
CA ARG A 18 31.15 -2.98 4.37
C ARG A 18 30.97 -2.44 2.95
N ASN A 19 30.84 -1.13 2.81
CA ASN A 19 30.70 -0.48 1.51
C ASN A 19 32.02 0.14 1.04
N ASP A 20 32.30 0.03 -0.25
CA ASP A 20 33.33 0.84 -0.92
C ASP A 20 32.64 2.01 -1.67
N PRO A 21 32.66 3.24 -1.12
CA PRO A 21 32.01 4.39 -1.74
C PRO A 21 32.58 4.76 -3.11
N GLN A 22 33.79 4.33 -3.43
CA GLN A 22 34.44 4.64 -4.70
C GLN A 22 34.05 3.65 -5.81
N ALA A 23 33.60 2.47 -5.43
CA ALA A 23 33.24 1.44 -6.38
C ALA A 23 32.08 1.86 -7.32
N PRO A 24 32.16 1.56 -8.63
CA PRO A 24 31.09 1.89 -9.57
C PRO A 24 29.74 1.27 -9.22
N TRP A 25 29.73 0.04 -8.69
CA TRP A 25 28.50 -0.65 -8.30
C TRP A 25 27.82 0.01 -7.11
N PHE A 26 28.58 0.50 -6.13
CA PHE A 26 28.02 1.21 -4.98
C PHE A 26 27.38 2.52 -5.42
N LYS A 27 28.06 3.30 -6.27
CA LYS A 27 27.51 4.55 -6.84
C LYS A 27 26.22 4.31 -7.62
N ARG A 28 26.17 3.24 -8.41
CA ARG A 28 24.95 2.83 -9.14
C ARG A 28 23.81 2.52 -8.17
N LYS A 29 24.02 1.61 -7.22
CA LYS A 29 23.03 1.23 -6.21
C LYS A 29 22.48 2.46 -5.47
N ILE A 30 23.36 3.29 -4.93
CA ILE A 30 22.96 4.48 -4.17
C ILE A 30 22.21 5.48 -5.06
N GLY A 31 22.65 5.68 -6.31
CA GLY A 31 21.93 6.53 -7.27
C GLY A 31 20.49 6.05 -7.52
N ASP A 32 20.30 4.75 -7.73
CA ASP A 32 18.98 4.15 -7.97
C ASP A 32 18.07 4.30 -6.73
N ARG A 33 18.62 4.09 -5.52
CA ARG A 33 17.88 4.27 -4.26
C ARG A 33 17.51 5.73 -4.00
N ILE A 34 18.42 6.68 -4.29
CA ILE A 34 18.16 8.12 -4.16
C ILE A 34 17.02 8.54 -5.09
N ALA A 35 17.05 8.12 -6.36
CA ALA A 35 16.03 8.49 -7.33
C ALA A 35 14.63 8.05 -6.88
N LEU A 36 14.52 6.81 -6.39
CA LEU A 36 13.27 6.26 -5.87
C LEU A 36 12.78 6.98 -4.60
N LEU A 37 13.64 7.15 -3.60
CA LEU A 37 13.26 7.84 -2.37
C LEU A 37 12.85 9.29 -2.66
N SER A 38 13.54 9.97 -3.59
CA SER A 38 13.20 11.33 -4.00
C SER A 38 11.78 11.40 -4.54
N ALA A 39 11.41 10.49 -5.46
CA ALA A 39 10.06 10.42 -6.01
C ALA A 39 9.00 10.18 -4.91
N LEU A 40 9.25 9.25 -3.99
CA LEU A 40 8.33 8.98 -2.87
C LEU A 40 8.17 10.17 -1.92
N LEU A 41 9.25 10.91 -1.66
CA LEU A 41 9.21 12.11 -0.81
C LEU A 41 8.46 13.26 -1.48
N GLU A 42 8.61 13.42 -2.80
CA GLU A 42 7.88 14.42 -3.59
C GLU A 42 6.38 14.12 -3.66
N GLU A 43 5.99 12.86 -3.89
CA GLU A 43 4.58 12.45 -3.99
C GLU A 43 3.89 12.37 -2.62
N GLY A 44 4.56 11.79 -1.63
CA GLY A 44 3.98 11.50 -0.32
C GLY A 44 4.09 12.63 0.70
N GLY A 45 4.97 13.61 0.46
CA GLY A 45 5.20 14.73 1.37
C GLY A 45 5.72 14.32 2.76
N ALA A 46 6.28 13.11 2.89
CA ALA A 46 6.77 12.58 4.15
C ALA A 46 7.93 13.42 4.68
N ARG A 47 7.84 13.85 5.94
CA ARG A 47 8.87 14.69 6.59
C ARG A 47 9.80 13.94 7.53
N ARG A 48 9.47 12.68 7.83
CA ARG A 48 10.23 11.80 8.73
C ARG A 48 10.44 10.46 8.04
N VAL A 49 11.71 10.11 7.83
CA VAL A 49 12.15 8.85 7.22
C VAL A 49 12.88 8.03 8.27
N LEU A 50 12.60 6.72 8.32
CA LEU A 50 13.40 5.75 9.07
C LEU A 50 14.01 4.75 8.09
N GLU A 51 15.33 4.64 8.08
CA GLU A 51 16.05 3.61 7.33
C GLU A 51 16.44 2.45 8.25
N ILE A 52 15.92 1.26 7.97
CA ILE A 52 16.30 0.02 8.66
C ILE A 52 17.52 -0.56 7.97
N GLY A 53 18.60 -0.79 8.72
CA GLY A 53 19.91 -1.19 8.19
C GLY A 53 20.61 -0.05 7.45
N CYS A 54 20.76 1.11 8.10
CA CYS A 54 21.26 2.31 7.44
C CYS A 54 22.79 2.31 7.15
N ALA A 55 23.52 1.28 7.59
CA ALA A 55 24.97 1.17 7.44
C ALA A 55 25.68 2.47 7.84
N GLU A 56 26.55 3.04 7.00
CA GLU A 56 27.28 4.28 7.26
C GLU A 56 26.44 5.57 7.02
N GLY A 57 25.15 5.45 6.71
CA GLY A 57 24.21 6.58 6.55
C GLY A 57 24.33 7.36 5.22
N GLU A 58 24.94 6.78 4.19
CA GLU A 58 25.17 7.46 2.89
C GLU A 58 23.85 7.88 2.21
N LEU A 59 22.86 6.99 2.19
CA LEU A 59 21.56 7.26 1.56
C LEU A 59 20.87 8.44 2.25
N GLY A 60 20.75 8.41 3.58
CA GLY A 60 20.18 9.51 4.35
C GLY A 60 20.93 10.83 4.17
N ARG A 61 22.28 10.81 4.13
CA ARG A 61 23.08 12.00 3.83
C ARG A 61 22.72 12.61 2.48
N ALA A 62 22.61 11.76 1.45
CA ALA A 62 22.29 12.19 0.10
C ALA A 62 20.84 12.72 -0.02
N ILE A 63 19.90 12.13 0.70
CA ILE A 63 18.50 12.60 0.73
C ILE A 63 18.40 13.95 1.45
N LYS A 64 19.04 14.11 2.61
CA LYS A 64 19.07 15.38 3.36
C LYS A 64 19.71 16.53 2.59
N ALA A 65 20.62 16.24 1.66
CA ALA A 65 21.18 17.25 0.76
C ALA A 65 20.17 17.80 -0.27
N ARG A 66 19.05 17.10 -0.49
CA ARG A 66 18.02 17.45 -1.49
C ARG A 66 16.70 17.87 -0.86
N PHE A 67 16.37 17.32 0.30
CA PHE A 67 15.07 17.48 0.96
C PHE A 67 15.23 17.95 2.40
N THR A 68 14.31 18.82 2.85
CA THR A 68 14.19 19.17 4.26
C THR A 68 13.36 18.11 4.97
N VAL A 69 14.02 17.08 5.48
CA VAL A 69 13.42 15.94 6.20
C VAL A 69 14.22 15.61 7.44
N VAL A 70 13.57 14.99 8.43
CA VAL A 70 14.26 14.24 9.48
C VAL A 70 14.50 12.83 8.96
N TYR A 71 15.76 12.40 8.99
CA TYR A 71 16.18 11.09 8.53
C TYR A 71 16.87 10.36 9.68
N ASP A 72 16.15 9.39 10.25
CA ASP A 72 16.62 8.53 11.33
C ASP A 72 17.02 7.16 10.76
N GLY A 73 17.90 6.43 11.44
CA GLY A 73 18.38 5.11 11.01
C GLY A 73 18.42 4.08 12.13
N VAL A 74 18.28 2.80 11.78
CA VAL A 74 18.55 1.66 12.68
C VAL A 74 19.76 0.92 12.14
N GLU A 75 20.81 0.80 12.94
CA GLU A 75 22.01 0.02 12.59
C GLU A 75 22.62 -0.58 13.86
N LEU A 76 22.76 -1.91 13.85
CA LEU A 76 23.28 -2.67 15.00
C LEU A 76 24.80 -2.87 14.91
N SER A 77 25.38 -2.73 13.72
CA SER A 77 26.82 -2.81 13.51
C SER A 77 27.52 -1.54 13.99
N ARG A 78 28.85 -1.58 13.98
CA ARG A 78 29.70 -0.41 14.25
C ARG A 78 29.61 0.67 13.17
N ASP A 79 29.04 0.37 11.99
CA ASP A 79 28.76 1.37 10.96
C ASP A 79 27.85 2.49 11.49
N SER A 80 27.06 2.20 12.54
CA SER A 80 26.26 3.17 13.27
C SER A 80 27.04 4.39 13.78
N GLU A 81 28.33 4.25 14.11
CA GLU A 81 29.20 5.36 14.55
C GLU A 81 29.45 6.38 13.42
N LEU A 82 29.53 5.91 12.17
CA LEU A 82 29.63 6.77 11.00
C LEU A 82 28.27 7.34 10.62
N ALA A 83 27.21 6.55 10.73
CA ALA A 83 25.84 7.03 10.47
C ALA A 83 25.42 8.15 11.42
N GLU A 84 25.88 8.16 12.67
CA GLU A 84 25.62 9.24 13.64
C GLU A 84 26.14 10.61 13.17
N GLN A 85 27.11 10.64 12.25
CA GLN A 85 27.63 11.86 11.65
C GLN A 85 26.81 12.33 10.43
N ALA A 86 25.94 11.47 9.89
CA ALA A 86 25.19 11.69 8.67
C ALA A 86 23.69 11.90 8.91
N LEU A 87 23.13 11.16 9.87
CA LEU A 87 21.69 11.06 10.13
C LEU A 87 21.28 11.94 11.32
N ASP A 88 19.99 12.22 11.45
CA ASP A 88 19.48 13.03 12.58
C ASP A 88 19.46 12.24 13.89
N ARG A 89 19.22 10.92 13.81
CA ARG A 89 19.33 9.98 14.91
C ARG A 89 19.65 8.58 14.40
N VAL A 90 20.47 7.84 15.14
CA VAL A 90 20.74 6.42 14.89
C VAL A 90 20.34 5.60 16.11
N PHE A 91 19.50 4.60 15.90
CA PHE A 91 19.12 3.62 16.91
C PHE A 91 20.03 2.39 16.78
N LYS A 92 20.82 2.13 17.83
CA LYS A 92 21.69 0.95 17.93
C LYS A 92 21.00 -0.23 18.61
N THR A 93 19.68 -0.32 18.44
CA THR A 93 18.80 -1.32 19.06
C THR A 93 17.83 -1.86 18.01
N PRO A 94 17.33 -3.11 18.17
CA PRO A 94 16.31 -3.64 17.28
C PRO A 94 15.06 -2.74 17.22
N THR A 95 14.31 -2.79 16.13
CA THR A 95 13.12 -1.94 15.92
C THR A 95 12.03 -2.16 16.99
N SER A 96 12.00 -3.34 17.60
CA SER A 96 11.13 -3.66 18.74
C SER A 96 11.36 -2.76 19.97
N GLN A 97 12.55 -2.17 20.10
CA GLN A 97 12.92 -1.27 21.20
C GLN A 97 12.97 0.20 20.78
N VAL A 98 12.75 0.50 19.50
CA VAL A 98 12.71 1.88 19.01
C VAL A 98 11.48 2.59 19.55
N ASP A 99 11.74 3.64 20.32
CA ASP A 99 10.75 4.61 20.80
C ASP A 99 10.96 5.95 20.09
N ALA A 100 10.03 6.26 19.18
CA ALA A 100 10.08 7.42 18.31
C ALA A 100 8.67 7.82 17.88
N LEU A 101 8.52 9.09 17.47
CA LEU A 101 7.32 9.54 16.78
C LEU A 101 7.14 8.80 15.45
N PRO A 102 5.91 8.53 15.00
CA PRO A 102 5.65 7.81 13.76
C PRO A 102 6.32 8.43 12.55
N TYR A 103 6.77 7.57 11.63
CA TYR A 103 7.43 7.96 10.38
C TYR A 103 6.43 8.02 9.22
N GLY A 104 6.64 8.98 8.31
CA GLY A 104 5.89 9.05 7.06
C GLY A 104 6.38 8.02 6.04
N LEU A 105 7.66 7.66 6.12
CA LEU A 105 8.30 6.67 5.27
C LEU A 105 9.25 5.81 6.10
N ILE A 106 9.11 4.49 6.00
CA ILE A 106 10.11 3.53 6.48
C ILE A 106 10.72 2.87 5.24
N VAL A 107 12.05 2.80 5.17
CA VAL A 107 12.77 2.16 4.07
C VAL A 107 13.67 1.06 4.62
N SER A 108 13.75 -0.06 3.91
CA SER A 108 14.58 -1.21 4.27
C SER A 108 15.15 -1.80 2.99
N PHE A 109 16.47 -1.77 2.84
CA PHE A 109 17.14 -2.33 1.67
C PHE A 109 18.06 -3.47 2.07
N HIS A 110 17.77 -4.67 1.57
CA HIS A 110 18.57 -5.87 1.83
C HIS A 110 18.75 -6.15 3.34
N VAL A 111 17.63 -6.15 4.07
CA VAL A 111 17.58 -6.41 5.51
C VAL A 111 16.61 -7.54 5.83
N LEU A 112 15.40 -7.50 5.27
CA LEU A 112 14.32 -8.40 5.66
C LEU A 112 14.66 -9.88 5.42
N GLU A 113 15.46 -10.19 4.39
CA GLU A 113 15.96 -11.55 4.10
C GLU A 113 16.84 -12.13 5.20
N HIS A 114 17.45 -11.29 6.03
CA HIS A 114 18.31 -11.69 7.13
C HIS A 114 17.55 -11.90 8.45
N ILE A 115 16.26 -11.55 8.50
CA ILE A 115 15.48 -11.54 9.73
C ILE A 115 14.75 -12.87 9.92
N ALA A 116 15.08 -13.60 10.98
CA ALA A 116 14.54 -14.94 11.22
C ALA A 116 13.00 -14.99 11.33
N LYS A 117 12.38 -13.92 11.84
CA LYS A 117 10.92 -13.80 12.04
C LYS A 117 10.41 -12.52 11.38
N PRO A 118 10.30 -12.49 10.05
CA PRO A 118 10.01 -11.27 9.31
C PRO A 118 8.63 -10.68 9.66
N GLU A 119 7.65 -11.52 10.06
CA GLU A 119 6.33 -11.06 10.50
C GLU A 119 6.41 -10.21 11.78
N GLN A 120 7.26 -10.62 12.73
CA GLN A 120 7.44 -9.90 14.00
C GLN A 120 8.12 -8.56 13.79
N GLU A 121 9.07 -8.52 12.86
CA GLU A 121 9.74 -7.28 12.47
C GLU A 121 8.78 -6.34 11.73
N LEU A 122 8.01 -6.85 10.77
CA LEU A 122 7.01 -6.06 10.04
C LEU A 122 5.95 -5.47 10.99
N ALA A 123 5.59 -6.17 12.06
CA ALA A 123 4.74 -5.63 13.11
C ALA A 123 5.40 -4.46 13.87
N CYS A 124 6.71 -4.52 14.11
CA CYS A 124 7.46 -3.41 14.69
C CYS A 124 7.52 -2.21 13.74
N TRP A 125 7.75 -2.44 12.44
CA TRP A 125 7.73 -1.36 11.43
C TRP A 125 6.34 -0.73 11.32
N SER A 126 5.28 -1.54 11.34
CA SER A 126 3.89 -1.06 11.35
C SER A 126 3.61 -0.12 12.54
N ARG A 127 4.07 -0.48 13.75
CA ARG A 127 3.96 0.38 14.95
C ARG A 127 4.69 1.71 14.80
N LEU A 128 5.83 1.72 14.11
CA LEU A 128 6.63 2.92 13.87
C LEU A 128 6.10 3.76 12.69
N LEU A 129 5.20 3.22 11.88
CA LEU A 129 4.67 3.89 10.71
C LEU A 129 3.46 4.75 11.07
N SER A 130 3.37 5.94 10.47
CA SER A 130 2.17 6.76 10.56
C SER A 130 0.99 6.12 9.82
N GLU A 131 -0.23 6.52 10.16
CA GLU A 131 -1.45 5.95 9.60
C GLU A 131 -1.54 6.05 8.06
N ASN A 132 -0.97 7.11 7.48
CA ASN A 132 -0.89 7.32 6.03
C ASN A 132 0.53 7.09 5.49
N GLY A 133 1.41 6.48 6.27
CA GLY A 133 2.80 6.28 5.92
C GLY A 133 3.00 5.19 4.87
N GLN A 134 4.20 5.16 4.30
CA GLN A 134 4.62 4.16 3.34
C GLN A 134 5.80 3.34 3.85
N LEU A 135 5.83 2.08 3.45
CA LEU A 135 6.93 1.17 3.69
C LEU A 135 7.56 0.82 2.34
N LEU A 136 8.85 1.08 2.17
CA LEU A 136 9.62 0.65 1.01
C LEU A 136 10.55 -0.49 1.42
N ILE A 137 10.40 -1.64 0.77
CA ILE A 137 11.25 -2.81 1.00
C ILE A 137 11.93 -3.19 -0.31
N GLU A 138 13.24 -3.41 -0.24
CA GLU A 138 14.01 -4.07 -1.29
C GLU A 138 14.67 -5.33 -0.73
N VAL A 139 14.49 -6.46 -1.42
CA VAL A 139 15.10 -7.76 -1.09
C VAL A 139 15.52 -8.46 -2.40
N PRO A 140 16.46 -9.43 -2.37
CA PRO A 140 16.79 -10.24 -3.53
C PRO A 140 15.55 -10.91 -4.13
N ASN A 141 15.48 -10.96 -5.46
CA ASN A 141 14.47 -11.76 -6.15
C ASN A 141 14.97 -13.20 -6.28
N GLN A 142 14.41 -14.12 -5.48
CA GLN A 142 14.85 -15.50 -5.34
C GLN A 142 16.32 -15.57 -4.91
N SER A 143 17.19 -16.07 -5.78
CA SER A 143 18.64 -16.11 -5.59
C SER A 143 19.32 -14.75 -5.83
N GLY A 144 18.57 -13.77 -6.35
CA GLY A 144 19.00 -12.43 -6.72
C GLY A 144 19.90 -12.35 -7.95
N HIS A 145 20.32 -13.49 -8.50
CA HIS A 145 21.01 -13.60 -9.78
C HIS A 145 20.30 -14.63 -10.68
N PRO A 146 19.86 -14.27 -11.90
CA PRO A 146 19.00 -15.13 -12.73
C PRO A 146 19.67 -16.43 -13.20
N LEU A 147 21.00 -16.50 -13.15
CA LEU A 147 21.77 -17.71 -13.49
C LEU A 147 22.04 -18.64 -12.30
N LEU A 148 21.61 -18.27 -11.09
CA LEU A 148 21.78 -19.11 -9.89
C LEU A 148 20.44 -19.73 -9.51
N ALA A 149 20.43 -21.04 -9.28
CA ALA A 149 19.24 -21.75 -8.84
C ALA A 149 18.83 -21.42 -7.40
N SER A 150 19.79 -21.06 -6.56
CA SER A 150 19.59 -20.77 -5.14
C SER A 150 20.66 -19.83 -4.61
N ASP A 151 20.29 -18.96 -3.68
CA ASP A 151 21.26 -18.23 -2.88
C ASP A 151 21.86 -19.14 -1.80
N HIS A 152 23.20 -19.18 -1.74
CA HIS A 152 23.96 -19.95 -0.77
C HIS A 152 24.59 -19.07 0.31
N ASN A 153 24.27 -17.77 0.33
CA ASN A 153 24.66 -16.89 1.42
C ASN A 153 24.01 -17.37 2.73
N PRO A 154 24.78 -17.82 3.74
CA PRO A 154 24.22 -18.32 4.99
C PRO A 154 23.51 -17.24 5.82
N GLU A 155 23.73 -15.97 5.50
CA GLU A 155 23.06 -14.84 6.14
C GLU A 155 21.65 -14.60 5.59
N HIS A 156 21.33 -15.11 4.38
CA HIS A 156 20.03 -14.95 3.75
C HIS A 156 19.12 -16.09 4.21
N LEU A 157 18.33 -15.83 5.25
CA LEU A 157 17.41 -16.79 5.83
C LEU A 157 16.18 -17.02 4.94
N HIS A 158 15.85 -16.04 4.09
CA HIS A 158 14.70 -16.07 3.20
C HIS A 158 15.11 -15.75 1.75
N GLN A 159 14.54 -16.48 0.80
CA GLN A 159 14.63 -16.19 -0.64
C GLN A 159 13.24 -15.82 -1.14
N PHE A 160 12.94 -14.53 -1.18
CA PHE A 160 11.61 -14.04 -1.50
C PHE A 160 11.31 -14.10 -3.00
N THR A 161 10.04 -14.30 -3.33
CA THR A 161 9.48 -14.05 -4.67
C THR A 161 8.52 -12.86 -4.56
N PRO A 162 8.16 -12.20 -5.68
CA PRO A 162 7.12 -11.18 -5.66
C PRO A 162 5.82 -11.65 -4.98
N ALA A 163 5.44 -12.91 -5.23
CA ALA A 163 4.25 -13.51 -4.62
C ALA A 163 4.40 -13.72 -3.11
N SER A 164 5.50 -14.37 -2.66
CA SER A 164 5.68 -14.66 -1.24
C SER A 164 5.85 -13.39 -0.40
N LEU A 165 6.56 -12.38 -0.90
CA LEU A 165 6.71 -11.10 -0.20
C LEU A 165 5.37 -10.36 -0.09
N THR A 166 4.57 -10.34 -1.17
CA THR A 166 3.25 -9.68 -1.15
C THR A 166 2.27 -10.39 -0.21
N ILE A 167 2.29 -11.73 -0.17
CA ILE A 167 1.47 -12.51 0.78
C ILE A 167 1.88 -12.22 2.22
N LEU A 168 3.18 -12.21 2.51
CA LEU A 168 3.72 -11.88 3.82
C LEU A 168 3.27 -10.48 4.28
N LEU A 169 3.40 -9.48 3.41
CA LEU A 169 2.99 -8.11 3.71
C LEU A 169 1.48 -8.00 3.98
N SER A 170 0.66 -8.64 3.15
CA SER A 170 -0.79 -8.70 3.34
C SER A 170 -1.16 -9.31 4.70
N HIS A 171 -0.52 -10.42 5.06
CA HIS A 171 -0.71 -11.05 6.37
C HIS A 171 -0.27 -10.15 7.53
N CYS A 172 0.71 -9.27 7.31
CA CYS A 172 1.21 -8.32 8.31
C CYS A 172 0.45 -6.98 8.32
N GLY A 173 -0.71 -6.89 7.66
CA GLY A 173 -1.53 -5.67 7.70
C GLY A 173 -1.13 -4.61 6.68
N PHE A 174 -0.46 -4.97 5.59
CA PHE A 174 -0.04 -4.03 4.55
C PHE A 174 -0.65 -4.35 3.18
N ALA A 175 -1.09 -3.31 2.47
CA ALA A 175 -1.47 -3.37 1.06
C ALA A 175 -0.26 -3.01 0.19
N CYS A 176 -0.03 -3.78 -0.88
CA CYS A 176 0.95 -3.43 -1.90
C CYS A 176 0.43 -2.28 -2.78
N ALA A 177 1.11 -1.13 -2.73
CA ALA A 177 0.81 0.04 -3.56
C ALA A 177 1.62 0.05 -4.87
N GLY A 178 2.80 -0.60 -4.88
CA GLY A 178 3.62 -0.76 -6.09
C GLY A 178 4.59 -1.92 -5.92
N LEU A 179 4.84 -2.65 -7.01
CA LEU A 179 5.75 -3.79 -7.06
C LEU A 179 6.57 -3.74 -8.36
N SER A 180 7.87 -3.98 -8.25
CA SER A 180 8.76 -4.10 -9.42
C SER A 180 9.95 -5.02 -9.11
N VAL A 181 10.59 -5.53 -10.16
CA VAL A 181 11.79 -6.40 -10.10
C VAL A 181 12.88 -5.86 -11.01
N GLY A 182 14.08 -6.45 -10.99
CA GLY A 182 15.21 -6.02 -11.81
C GLY A 182 16.02 -4.88 -11.21
N HIS A 183 15.90 -4.66 -9.89
CA HIS A 183 16.62 -3.60 -9.20
C HIS A 183 18.02 -4.05 -8.81
N TYR A 184 18.99 -3.17 -9.00
CA TYR A 184 20.40 -3.50 -8.84
C TYR A 184 20.90 -3.24 -7.42
N GLU A 185 21.39 -4.29 -6.76
CA GLU A 185 22.12 -4.17 -5.48
C GLU A 185 23.64 -4.21 -5.71
N SER A 186 24.09 -5.23 -6.42
CA SER A 186 25.52 -5.47 -6.65
C SER A 186 25.73 -6.31 -7.90
N PRO A 187 26.97 -6.52 -8.37
CA PRO A 187 27.23 -7.39 -9.52
C PRO A 187 26.73 -8.83 -9.32
N VAL A 188 26.68 -9.30 -8.07
CA VAL A 188 26.21 -10.66 -7.72
C VAL A 188 24.74 -10.70 -7.36
N TYR A 189 24.12 -9.57 -7.04
CA TYR A 189 22.68 -9.41 -6.82
C TYR A 189 22.11 -8.36 -7.79
N PRO A 190 22.05 -8.65 -9.10
CA PRO A 190 21.54 -7.71 -10.10
C PRO A 190 20.00 -7.65 -10.19
N ASP A 191 19.28 -8.53 -9.49
CA ASP A 191 17.82 -8.60 -9.53
C ASP A 191 17.20 -8.65 -8.12
N SER A 192 16.70 -7.50 -7.68
CA SER A 192 15.95 -7.34 -6.44
C SER A 192 14.48 -7.00 -6.70
N ILE A 193 13.62 -7.44 -5.79
CA ILE A 193 12.21 -7.04 -5.70
C ILE A 193 12.16 -5.72 -4.92
N ARG A 194 11.42 -4.74 -5.43
CA ARG A 194 11.00 -3.55 -4.66
C ARG A 194 9.49 -3.55 -4.48
N ILE A 195 9.06 -3.35 -3.24
CA ILE A 195 7.66 -3.11 -2.90
C ILE A 195 7.52 -1.79 -2.15
N VAL A 196 6.57 -0.97 -2.61
CA VAL A 196 5.99 0.12 -1.83
C VAL A 196 4.68 -0.38 -1.26
N ALA A 197 4.58 -0.40 0.07
CA ALA A 197 3.42 -0.85 0.81
C ALA A 197 2.84 0.27 1.68
N ARG A 198 1.55 0.16 2.00
CA ARG A 198 0.81 1.06 2.89
C ARG A 198 0.05 0.24 3.93
N PRO A 199 -0.21 0.75 5.14
CA PRO A 199 -1.10 0.08 6.08
C PRO A 199 -2.45 -0.25 5.42
N LEU A 200 -2.96 -1.46 5.67
CA LEU A 200 -4.32 -1.83 5.29
C LEU A 200 -5.29 -0.93 6.08
N LEU A 201 -6.22 -0.31 5.35
CA LEU A 201 -7.30 0.45 5.98
C LEU A 201 -8.17 -0.51 6.80
N PRO A 202 -8.43 -0.23 8.09
CA PRO A 202 -9.39 -0.99 8.88
C PRO A 202 -10.76 -1.02 8.19
N THR A 203 -11.50 -2.13 8.31
CA THR A 203 -12.78 -2.32 7.62
C THR A 203 -13.78 -1.20 7.92
N ASP A 204 -13.83 -0.69 9.15
CA ASP A 204 -14.71 0.42 9.52
C ASP A 204 -14.34 1.73 8.80
N ARG A 205 -13.03 1.95 8.59
CA ARG A 205 -12.53 3.11 7.84
C ARG A 205 -12.83 2.96 6.35
N GLN A 206 -12.69 1.75 5.79
CA GLN A 206 -13.10 1.45 4.42
C GLN A 206 -14.60 1.72 4.22
N ARG A 207 -15.46 1.22 5.13
CA ARG A 207 -16.90 1.46 5.13
C ARG A 207 -17.22 2.96 5.21
N SER A 208 -16.56 3.68 6.12
CA SER A 208 -16.75 5.12 6.32
C SER A 208 -16.38 5.94 5.08
N LEU A 209 -15.26 5.60 4.43
CA LEU A 209 -14.83 6.23 3.18
C LEU A 209 -15.80 5.95 2.03
N LEU A 210 -16.28 4.71 1.91
CA LEU A 210 -17.29 4.37 0.90
C LEU A 210 -18.58 5.18 1.13
N LEU A 211 -19.09 5.21 2.35
CA LEU A 211 -20.26 6.02 2.71
C LEU A 211 -20.03 7.52 2.45
N GLN A 212 -18.82 8.02 2.67
CA GLN A 212 -18.46 9.40 2.35
C GLN A 212 -18.57 9.66 0.84
N ARG A 213 -18.06 8.75 -0.02
CA ARG A 213 -18.17 8.91 -1.48
C ARG A 213 -19.63 8.96 -1.96
N PHE A 214 -20.52 8.17 -1.35
CA PHE A 214 -21.95 8.30 -1.62
C PHE A 214 -22.48 9.67 -1.20
N ARG A 215 -22.13 10.17 0.00
CA ARG A 215 -22.56 11.50 0.48
C ARG A 215 -22.00 12.66 -0.35
N ASP A 216 -20.79 12.52 -0.88
CA ASP A 216 -20.19 13.52 -1.77
C ASP A 216 -20.92 13.57 -3.12
N ARG A 217 -21.49 12.44 -3.56
CA ARG A 217 -22.23 12.35 -4.82
C ARG A 217 -23.72 12.65 -4.68
N PHE A 218 -24.31 12.38 -3.52
CA PHE A 218 -25.73 12.55 -3.23
C PHE A 218 -25.88 13.40 -1.96
N ALA A 219 -26.32 14.65 -2.12
CA ALA A 219 -26.54 15.59 -1.02
C ALA A 219 -27.80 15.31 -0.18
N GLY A 220 -28.53 14.24 -0.47
CA GLY A 220 -29.78 13.85 0.19
C GLY A 220 -30.35 12.56 -0.42
N PRO A 221 -31.66 12.29 -0.25
CA PRO A 221 -32.28 11.07 -0.73
C PRO A 221 -32.10 10.82 -2.23
N PHE A 222 -31.90 9.56 -2.59
CA PHE A 222 -31.72 9.15 -3.98
C PHE A 222 -32.37 7.80 -4.28
N LEU A 223 -32.50 7.51 -5.58
CA LEU A 223 -33.10 6.28 -6.08
C LEU A 223 -31.99 5.37 -6.59
N VAL A 224 -32.19 4.06 -6.49
CA VAL A 224 -31.26 3.08 -7.06
C VAL A 224 -31.98 2.32 -8.16
N TYR A 225 -31.39 2.31 -9.36
CA TYR A 225 -31.98 1.67 -10.54
C TYR A 225 -31.08 0.58 -11.10
N GLY A 226 -31.64 -0.60 -11.35
CA GLY A 226 -30.91 -1.77 -11.86
C GLY A 226 -30.49 -2.70 -10.71
N ILE A 227 -31.45 -3.43 -10.14
CA ILE A 227 -31.22 -4.31 -9.00
C ILE A 227 -30.71 -5.67 -9.49
N GLY A 228 -29.40 -5.81 -9.54
CA GLY A 228 -28.70 -7.02 -9.99
C GLY A 228 -27.42 -7.29 -9.21
N GLY A 229 -26.49 -8.03 -9.81
CA GLY A 229 -25.22 -8.40 -9.16
C GLY A 229 -24.43 -7.19 -8.64
N ASP A 230 -24.33 -6.12 -9.44
CA ASP A 230 -23.61 -4.91 -9.05
C ASP A 230 -24.27 -4.21 -7.84
N PHE A 231 -25.60 -4.16 -7.79
CA PHE A 231 -26.30 -3.69 -6.59
C PHE A 231 -25.95 -4.53 -5.35
N PHE A 232 -26.04 -5.87 -5.45
CA PHE A 232 -25.78 -6.75 -4.31
C PHE A 232 -24.33 -6.71 -3.83
N ASN A 233 -23.38 -6.54 -4.74
CA ASN A 233 -21.96 -6.52 -4.41
C ASN A 233 -21.50 -5.16 -3.88
N TYR A 234 -21.99 -4.06 -4.46
CA TYR A 234 -21.41 -2.74 -4.23
C TYR A 234 -22.29 -1.86 -3.34
N VAL A 235 -23.62 -1.87 -3.52
CA VAL A 235 -24.51 -0.95 -2.80
C VAL A 235 -25.19 -1.60 -1.60
N ALA A 236 -25.69 -2.83 -1.76
CA ALA A 236 -26.41 -3.54 -0.71
C ALA A 236 -25.65 -3.65 0.64
N PRO A 237 -24.31 -3.85 0.68
CA PRO A 237 -23.58 -3.96 1.95
C PRO A 237 -23.63 -2.71 2.83
N VAL A 238 -23.97 -1.56 2.26
CA VAL A 238 -24.06 -0.26 2.94
C VAL A 238 -25.43 0.42 2.75
N ALA A 239 -26.40 -0.27 2.13
CA ALA A 239 -27.65 0.35 1.69
C ALA A 239 -28.55 0.86 2.84
N GLU A 240 -28.45 0.27 4.03
CA GLU A 240 -29.23 0.72 5.19
C GLU A 240 -28.68 2.00 5.83
N GLU A 241 -27.41 2.34 5.60
CA GLU A 241 -26.82 3.62 6.02
C GLU A 241 -26.94 4.73 4.96
N LEU A 242 -27.49 4.41 3.78
CA LEU A 242 -27.68 5.35 2.69
C LEU A 242 -29.14 5.84 2.66
N GLU A 243 -29.34 7.08 2.25
CA GLU A 243 -30.66 7.68 2.05
C GLU A 243 -31.36 7.19 0.75
N ILE A 244 -31.31 5.87 0.52
CA ILE A 244 -31.98 5.25 -0.63
C ILE A 244 -33.49 5.27 -0.37
N GLN A 245 -34.23 6.02 -1.18
CA GLN A 245 -35.69 6.10 -1.07
C GLN A 245 -36.38 4.88 -1.70
N ALA A 246 -35.92 4.42 -2.87
CA ALA A 246 -36.53 3.30 -3.57
C ALA A 246 -35.51 2.47 -4.36
N LEU A 247 -35.82 1.18 -4.48
CA LEU A 247 -35.11 0.23 -5.35
C LEU A 247 -35.95 -0.01 -6.60
N LEU A 248 -35.37 0.27 -7.77
CA LEU A 248 -36.09 0.31 -9.04
C LEU A 248 -35.44 -0.63 -10.06
N ASP A 249 -36.26 -1.29 -10.86
CA ASP A 249 -35.79 -2.14 -11.95
C ASP A 249 -36.77 -2.13 -13.12
N SER A 250 -36.28 -2.26 -14.35
CA SER A 250 -37.14 -2.37 -15.53
C SER A 250 -37.80 -3.74 -15.67
N SER A 251 -37.31 -4.78 -14.96
CA SER A 251 -37.82 -6.15 -15.06
C SER A 251 -39.01 -6.39 -14.11
N PRO A 252 -40.23 -6.63 -14.64
CA PRO A 252 -41.39 -6.92 -13.79
C PRO A 252 -41.23 -8.16 -12.92
N SER A 253 -40.41 -9.12 -13.37
CA SER A 253 -40.10 -10.35 -12.61
C SER A 253 -39.37 -10.08 -11.28
N LYS A 254 -38.80 -8.88 -11.10
CA LYS A 254 -38.14 -8.48 -9.86
C LYS A 254 -39.05 -7.68 -8.93
N TRP A 255 -40.13 -7.11 -9.44
CA TRP A 255 -41.02 -6.25 -8.66
C TRP A 255 -41.67 -7.03 -7.51
N GLY A 256 -41.90 -6.36 -6.39
CA GLY A 256 -42.45 -6.96 -5.17
C GLY A 256 -41.44 -7.76 -4.34
N LYS A 257 -40.24 -8.04 -4.87
CA LYS A 257 -39.18 -8.67 -4.07
C LYS A 257 -38.65 -7.69 -3.02
N ARG A 258 -38.44 -8.18 -1.80
CA ARG A 258 -37.93 -7.38 -0.68
C ARG A 258 -36.42 -7.53 -0.54
N ILE A 259 -35.74 -6.41 -0.29
CA ILE A 259 -34.32 -6.35 0.06
C ILE A 259 -34.20 -5.41 1.26
N GLY A 260 -33.80 -5.98 2.41
CA GLY A 260 -33.78 -5.24 3.68
C GLY A 260 -35.14 -4.62 3.98
N SER A 261 -35.15 -3.31 4.24
CA SER A 261 -36.37 -2.53 4.49
C SER A 261 -37.20 -2.21 3.24
N ARG A 262 -36.67 -2.41 2.02
CA ARG A 262 -37.21 -1.86 0.76
C ARG A 262 -37.79 -2.94 -0.15
N ILE A 263 -38.70 -2.53 -1.04
CA ILE A 263 -39.31 -3.39 -2.06
C ILE A 263 -38.90 -2.88 -3.43
N ILE A 264 -38.57 -3.80 -4.35
CA ILE A 264 -38.25 -3.46 -5.73
C ILE A 264 -39.53 -3.09 -6.47
N GLY A 265 -39.52 -1.96 -7.17
CA GLY A 265 -40.64 -1.47 -7.99
C GLY A 265 -40.23 -0.99 -9.38
N SER A 266 -41.23 -0.58 -10.16
CA SER A 266 -41.04 0.21 -11.36
C SER A 266 -40.80 1.68 -11.02
N TYR A 267 -40.17 2.44 -11.93
CA TYR A 267 -40.14 3.89 -11.79
C TYR A 267 -41.53 4.49 -12.00
N ASP A 268 -41.97 5.28 -11.03
CA ASP A 268 -43.18 6.11 -11.04
C ASP A 268 -42.79 7.59 -10.84
N PRO A 269 -43.00 8.48 -11.84
CA PRO A 269 -42.71 9.90 -11.72
C PRO A 269 -43.43 10.61 -10.56
N ALA A 270 -44.64 10.18 -10.20
CA ALA A 270 -45.43 10.81 -9.14
C ALA A 270 -44.88 10.49 -7.74
N GLU A 271 -44.39 9.26 -7.53
CA GLU A 271 -43.83 8.83 -6.24
C GLU A 271 -42.35 9.18 -6.08
N HIS A 272 -41.57 9.05 -7.16
CA HIS A 272 -40.12 9.19 -7.12
C HIS A 272 -39.62 10.60 -7.45
N GLY A 273 -40.49 11.43 -8.03
CA GLY A 273 -40.26 12.85 -8.27
C GLY A 273 -38.94 13.15 -9.01
N MET A 274 -38.26 14.20 -8.53
CA MET A 274 -37.04 14.76 -9.12
C MET A 274 -35.73 14.22 -8.50
N LEU A 275 -35.79 13.15 -7.72
CA LEU A 275 -34.61 12.62 -7.05
C LEU A 275 -33.52 12.14 -8.02
N PRO A 276 -32.24 12.26 -7.66
CA PRO A 276 -31.15 11.68 -8.42
C PRO A 276 -31.24 10.14 -8.41
N ILE A 277 -30.75 9.52 -9.48
CA ILE A 277 -30.81 8.08 -9.73
C ILE A 277 -29.39 7.55 -9.86
N LEU A 278 -29.03 6.61 -8.98
CA LEU A 278 -27.86 5.78 -9.14
C LEU A 278 -28.16 4.60 -10.07
N VAL A 279 -27.45 4.54 -11.20
CA VAL A 279 -27.50 3.40 -12.11
C VAL A 279 -26.56 2.31 -11.59
N CYS A 280 -27.12 1.26 -11.00
CA CYS A 280 -26.41 0.13 -10.40
C CYS A 280 -26.14 -1.00 -11.39
N SER A 281 -25.56 -0.66 -12.53
CA SER A 281 -24.95 -1.66 -13.41
C SER A 281 -23.82 -1.04 -14.23
N ILE A 282 -22.62 -1.60 -14.14
CA ILE A 282 -21.50 -1.20 -15.00
C ILE A 282 -21.72 -1.76 -16.41
N ARG A 283 -22.00 -3.06 -16.52
CA ARG A 283 -22.15 -3.76 -17.81
C ARG A 283 -23.29 -3.20 -18.67
N PHE A 284 -24.42 -2.84 -18.06
CA PHE A 284 -25.60 -2.34 -18.78
C PHE A 284 -25.85 -0.85 -18.55
N GLY A 285 -24.90 -0.13 -17.93
CA GLY A 285 -25.06 1.25 -17.50
C GLY A 285 -25.50 2.20 -18.62
N ALA A 286 -24.88 2.09 -19.80
CA ALA A 286 -25.25 2.91 -20.97
C ALA A 286 -26.69 2.66 -21.45
N ASN A 287 -27.12 1.39 -21.51
CA ASN A 287 -28.47 1.03 -21.93
C ASN A 287 -29.51 1.48 -20.89
N ILE A 288 -29.21 1.32 -19.60
CA ILE A 288 -30.07 1.81 -18.52
C ILE A 288 -30.17 3.33 -18.56
N ARG A 289 -29.04 4.04 -18.71
CA ARG A 289 -29.02 5.50 -18.88
C ARG A 289 -29.92 5.93 -20.04
N GLN A 290 -29.75 5.32 -21.22
CA GLN A 290 -30.59 5.63 -22.38
C GLN A 290 -32.07 5.36 -22.11
N HIS A 291 -32.39 4.24 -21.45
CA HIS A 291 -33.76 3.92 -21.06
C HIS A 291 -34.34 4.99 -20.12
N LEU A 292 -33.61 5.41 -19.09
CA LEU A 292 -34.04 6.46 -18.16
C LEU A 292 -34.27 7.80 -18.89
N LEU A 293 -33.42 8.15 -19.85
CA LEU A 293 -33.63 9.33 -20.71
C LEU A 293 -34.94 9.22 -21.53
N THR A 294 -35.26 8.03 -22.06
CA THR A 294 -36.54 7.82 -22.77
C THR A 294 -37.77 7.92 -21.87
N LEU A 295 -37.61 7.74 -20.55
CA LEU A 295 -38.66 7.97 -19.55
C LEU A 295 -38.78 9.46 -19.16
N GLY A 296 -38.01 10.35 -19.80
CA GLY A 296 -38.04 11.79 -19.55
C GLY A 296 -37.22 12.24 -18.33
N ILE A 297 -36.34 11.39 -17.81
CA ILE A 297 -35.47 11.74 -16.68
C ILE A 297 -34.30 12.58 -17.21
N ALA A 298 -34.05 13.72 -16.58
CA ALA A 298 -32.96 14.62 -16.97
C ALA A 298 -31.58 13.96 -16.76
N GLU A 299 -30.64 14.25 -17.67
CA GLU A 299 -29.33 13.58 -17.71
C GLU A 299 -28.48 13.84 -16.45
N ASP A 300 -28.56 15.05 -15.90
CA ASP A 300 -27.86 15.48 -14.69
C ASP A 300 -28.32 14.73 -13.42
N ARG A 301 -29.51 14.13 -13.46
CA ARG A 301 -30.02 13.25 -12.41
C ARG A 301 -29.50 11.82 -12.49
N ILE A 302 -28.90 11.41 -13.61
CA ILE A 302 -28.47 10.02 -13.84
C ILE A 302 -26.99 9.88 -13.51
N ILE A 303 -26.71 9.27 -12.35
CA ILE A 303 -25.38 9.09 -11.81
C ILE A 303 -25.00 7.62 -11.96
N GLY A 304 -23.85 7.35 -12.57
CA GLY A 304 -23.36 5.98 -12.72
C GLY A 304 -22.61 5.48 -11.48
N LEU A 305 -22.67 4.18 -11.24
CA LEU A 305 -21.98 3.52 -10.13
C LEU A 305 -20.45 3.72 -10.18
N GLU A 306 -19.88 3.84 -11.38
CA GLU A 306 -18.48 4.15 -11.61
C GLU A 306 -18.03 5.43 -10.87
N SER A 307 -18.91 6.43 -10.77
CA SER A 307 -18.59 7.70 -10.09
C SER A 307 -18.42 7.56 -8.57
N ILE A 308 -18.80 6.43 -7.99
CA ILE A 308 -18.58 6.11 -6.57
C ILE A 308 -17.28 5.33 -6.37
N TYR A 309 -16.91 4.45 -7.31
CA TYR A 309 -15.84 3.47 -7.11
C TYR A 309 -14.53 3.82 -7.80
N GLU A 310 -14.54 4.54 -8.92
CA GLU A 310 -13.32 4.96 -9.59
C GLU A 310 -12.50 5.90 -8.68
N HIS A 311 -11.19 5.64 -8.60
CA HIS A 311 -10.26 6.55 -7.94
C HIS A 311 -10.09 7.78 -8.83
N THR A 312 -10.43 8.96 -8.31
CA THR A 312 -9.96 10.24 -8.83
C THR A 312 -8.61 10.58 -8.21
#